data_AF-A0AAW0BRS4-F1
#
_entry.id   AF-A0AAW0BRS4-F1
#
_cell.length_a   1.000
_cell.length_b   1.000
_cell.length_c   1.000
_cell.angle_alpha   90.00
_cell.angle_beta   90.00
_cell.angle_gamma   90.00
#
_symmetry.space_group_name_H-M   'P 1'
#
loop_
_entity.id
_entity.type
_entity.pdbx_description
1 polymer ?
#
loop_
_entity_poly.entity_id
_entity_poly.type
_entity_poly.pdbx_seq_one_letter_code
_entity_poly.pdbx_strand_id
1 'polypeptide(L)'
;MTTTTAVTAVLLLGLPIALFSCTSPKKSSVLLASPSGYILTNSVTHARLLPASSRHSFTYSTVCLLLSLAALEAGELDVGWGGRIFSYGGKYGRILGLRADPYLTPKDDRSIRGKLEELLRDRGYLGIEQKLHSTWILTMPSYFGFEGINPLTVYFCYKDISGKNELWLVVLEVHNTFHESHVYILEAGVKEDPIPASQSAAFDHRWTFPRAFHVSPFNDRLGYYVVSVKEPAFATHSPKPVISVHLHTPSPEGLPEPGPLKLTATLRTTLALPLETSTILYTLLRYPFVLFLSLPRIFYHAWILHYVKRLDVYIRPEPFAVSANGQLASGGVRWQTPSVLENWARQIVESYLSKVENVRVVLVPGDPSQSPTSFPNEKKPEALTIRFTTPRFYTILWMAPSAAHALALGRSEGIFDVDDEETFLRVFATEKRFDRTFRQSLRSLPIPDSLHRTLPIPENHFLDGQTSTIIGTAVILLHLALGALEKTIFRIARARTVEGDEPWKEWERAARVLAGERVENIKARGGVGSVVH
;
A
#
# COMPACT_ATOMS: atom_id res chain seq x y z
N MET A 1 -30.76 -35.07 16.80
CA MET A 1 -30.80 -34.41 15.48
C MET A 1 -29.93 -35.24 14.54
N THR A 2 -30.60 -35.99 13.68
CA THR A 2 -30.08 -37.15 12.96
C THR A 2 -29.37 -36.75 11.67
N THR A 3 -28.39 -37.56 11.26
CA THR A 3 -27.62 -37.49 10.01
C THR A 3 -28.45 -37.24 8.75
N THR A 4 -29.76 -37.49 8.80
CA THR A 4 -30.75 -37.21 7.75
C THR A 4 -30.88 -35.72 7.41
N THR A 5 -30.71 -34.79 8.37
CA THR A 5 -30.84 -33.33 8.10
C THR A 5 -29.61 -32.74 7.40
N ALA A 6 -28.42 -33.29 7.65
CA ALA A 6 -27.20 -32.89 6.96
C ALA A 6 -27.18 -33.37 5.51
N VAL A 7 -27.63 -34.61 5.25
CA VAL A 7 -27.71 -35.18 3.89
C VAL A 7 -28.78 -34.47 3.05
N THR A 8 -29.91 -34.09 3.64
CA THR A 8 -30.94 -33.30 2.95
C THR A 8 -30.48 -31.88 2.65
N ALA A 9 -29.72 -31.23 3.54
CA ALA A 9 -29.14 -29.91 3.25
C ALA A 9 -28.08 -29.97 2.13
N VAL A 10 -27.24 -31.00 2.11
CA VAL A 10 -26.23 -31.22 1.05
C VAL A 10 -26.89 -31.54 -0.30
N LEU A 11 -27.99 -32.30 -0.32
CA LEU A 11 -28.73 -32.58 -1.55
C LEU A 11 -29.57 -31.37 -2.01
N LEU A 12 -30.26 -30.66 -1.11
CA LEU A 12 -31.09 -29.51 -1.46
C LEU A 12 -30.30 -28.27 -1.88
N LEU A 13 -29.07 -28.08 -1.39
CA LEU A 13 -28.16 -27.04 -1.88
C LEU A 13 -27.28 -27.56 -3.03
N GLY A 14 -26.81 -28.80 -2.96
CA GLY A 14 -25.85 -29.37 -3.92
C GLY A 14 -26.43 -29.74 -5.28
N LEU A 15 -27.66 -30.27 -5.36
CA LEU A 15 -28.28 -30.62 -6.66
C LEU A 15 -28.59 -29.39 -7.53
N PRO A 16 -29.18 -28.30 -6.99
CA PRO A 16 -29.37 -27.07 -7.76
C PRO A 16 -28.04 -26.45 -8.17
N ILE A 17 -27.02 -26.45 -7.30
CA ILE A 17 -25.68 -25.95 -7.63
C ILE A 17 -25.06 -26.78 -8.76
N ALA A 18 -25.17 -28.10 -8.74
CA ALA A 18 -24.65 -28.98 -9.79
C ALA A 18 -25.41 -28.82 -11.12
N LEU A 19 -26.75 -28.73 -11.08
CA LEU A 19 -27.60 -28.54 -12.26
C LEU A 19 -27.38 -27.16 -12.90
N PHE A 20 -27.29 -26.09 -12.10
CA PHE A 20 -27.02 -24.73 -12.58
C PHE A 20 -25.55 -24.55 -13.03
N SER A 21 -24.61 -25.27 -12.42
CA SER A 21 -23.20 -25.28 -12.83
C SER A 21 -22.96 -26.01 -14.15
N CYS A 22 -23.78 -27.02 -14.46
CA CYS A 22 -23.74 -27.75 -15.73
C CYS A 22 -24.39 -26.97 -16.88
N THR A 23 -25.34 -26.07 -16.59
CA THR A 23 -25.91 -25.16 -17.58
C THR A 23 -25.11 -23.86 -17.62
N SER A 24 -24.01 -23.85 -18.38
CA SER A 24 -23.35 -22.58 -18.73
C SER A 24 -24.38 -21.70 -19.47
N PRO A 25 -24.56 -20.42 -19.10
CA PRO A 25 -25.51 -19.55 -19.79
C PRO A 25 -25.19 -19.55 -21.29
N LYS A 26 -26.19 -19.87 -22.12
CA LYS A 26 -26.05 -19.87 -23.58
C LYS A 26 -25.71 -18.45 -24.03
N LYS A 27 -24.72 -18.32 -24.92
CA LYS A 27 -24.45 -17.04 -25.62
C LYS A 27 -25.73 -16.61 -26.34
N SER A 28 -26.38 -15.55 -25.85
CA SER A 28 -27.48 -14.91 -26.55
C SER A 28 -26.89 -14.19 -27.76
N SER A 29 -27.18 -14.70 -28.97
CA SER A 29 -26.83 -14.07 -30.24
C SER A 29 -27.94 -13.12 -30.64
N VAL A 30 -27.94 -11.92 -30.07
CA VAL A 30 -28.66 -10.77 -30.62
C VAL A 30 -27.62 -9.67 -30.80
N LEU A 31 -27.66 -8.97 -31.95
CA LEU A 31 -26.83 -7.81 -32.30
C LEU A 31 -27.09 -6.65 -31.33
N LEU A 32 -26.68 -6.81 -30.08
CA LEU A 32 -26.70 -5.81 -29.03
C LEU A 32 -25.32 -5.15 -28.96
N ALA A 33 -25.30 -3.86 -28.66
CA ALA A 33 -24.07 -3.14 -28.34
C ALA A 33 -23.23 -3.94 -27.33
N SER A 34 -21.91 -3.92 -27.47
CA SER A 34 -21.02 -4.66 -26.56
C SER A 34 -21.34 -4.29 -25.10
N PRO A 35 -21.51 -5.29 -24.21
CA PRO A 35 -21.83 -5.02 -22.81
C PRO A 35 -20.83 -4.04 -22.17
N SER A 36 -21.35 -3.12 -21.36
CA SER A 36 -20.56 -2.10 -20.62
C SER A 36 -19.93 -2.63 -19.33
N GLY A 37 -20.12 -3.91 -19.01
CA GLY A 37 -19.57 -4.56 -17.82
C GLY A 37 -19.50 -6.08 -17.96
N TYR A 38 -18.49 -6.68 -17.33
CA TYR A 38 -18.23 -8.12 -17.35
C TYR A 38 -17.81 -8.63 -15.97
N ILE A 39 -18.22 -9.85 -15.65
CA ILE A 39 -17.65 -10.65 -14.57
C ILE A 39 -16.64 -11.63 -15.14
N LEU A 40 -15.42 -11.59 -14.61
CA LEU A 40 -14.27 -12.33 -15.10
C LEU A 40 -13.87 -13.40 -14.09
N THR A 41 -13.77 -14.64 -14.54
CA THR A 41 -13.02 -15.67 -13.82
C THR A 41 -11.59 -15.68 -14.35
N ASN A 42 -10.63 -15.61 -13.44
CA ASN A 42 -9.21 -15.50 -13.77
C ASN A 42 -8.45 -16.67 -13.15
N SER A 43 -7.35 -17.04 -13.81
CA SER A 43 -6.29 -17.86 -13.24
C SER A 43 -5.12 -16.95 -12.91
N VAL A 44 -4.74 -16.92 -11.63
CA VAL A 44 -3.60 -16.15 -11.13
C VAL A 44 -2.48 -17.12 -10.78
N THR A 45 -1.34 -16.96 -11.43
CA THR A 45 -0.15 -17.77 -11.19
C THR A 45 0.96 -16.91 -10.60
N HIS A 46 1.52 -17.35 -9.48
CA HIS A 46 2.71 -16.76 -8.87
C HIS A 46 3.84 -17.78 -8.93
N ALA A 47 5.02 -17.35 -9.34
CA ALA A 47 6.23 -18.18 -9.25
C ALA A 47 7.40 -17.34 -8.76
N ARG A 48 7.95 -17.74 -7.62
CA ARG A 48 9.22 -17.21 -7.10
C ARG A 48 10.35 -18.11 -7.58
N LEU A 49 11.31 -17.53 -8.29
CA LEU A 49 12.46 -18.23 -8.87
C LEU A 49 13.73 -18.06 -8.04
N LEU A 50 13.86 -16.94 -7.33
CA LEU A 50 15.01 -16.57 -6.51
C LEU A 50 14.63 -16.19 -5.07
N PRO A 51 15.49 -16.50 -4.07
CA PRO A 51 16.64 -17.40 -4.17
C PRO A 51 16.22 -18.84 -4.49
N ALA A 52 17.13 -19.64 -5.05
CA ALA A 52 16.82 -20.99 -5.53
C ALA A 52 16.29 -21.92 -4.41
N SER A 53 16.80 -21.75 -3.19
CA SER A 53 16.37 -22.49 -1.99
C SER A 53 14.91 -22.22 -1.59
N SER A 54 14.38 -21.03 -1.91
CA SER A 54 13.01 -20.64 -1.58
C SER A 54 12.10 -20.60 -2.80
N ARG A 55 12.39 -21.39 -3.83
CA ARG A 55 11.51 -21.54 -5.00
C ARG A 55 10.14 -22.04 -4.57
N HIS A 56 9.12 -21.36 -5.07
CA HIS A 56 7.73 -21.64 -4.76
C HIS A 56 6.83 -21.12 -5.88
N SER A 57 5.93 -21.95 -6.38
CA SER A 57 4.93 -21.53 -7.37
C SER A 57 3.57 -22.09 -7.00
N PHE A 58 2.54 -21.32 -7.29
CA PHE A 58 1.16 -21.73 -7.06
C PHE A 58 0.23 -20.99 -8.01
N THR A 59 -0.88 -21.64 -8.33
CA THR A 59 -1.94 -21.09 -9.19
C THR A 59 -3.27 -21.22 -8.48
N TYR A 60 -4.08 -20.17 -8.55
CA TYR A 60 -5.42 -20.16 -7.97
C TYR A 60 -6.38 -19.35 -8.83
N SER A 61 -7.68 -19.62 -8.67
CA SER A 61 -8.72 -18.86 -9.35
C SER A 61 -9.11 -17.61 -8.58
N THR A 62 -9.42 -16.53 -9.29
CA THR A 62 -10.01 -15.32 -8.73
C THR A 62 -11.20 -14.86 -9.57
N VAL A 63 -12.04 -14.01 -8.97
CA VAL A 63 -13.12 -13.32 -9.66
C VAL A 63 -12.82 -11.83 -9.63
N CYS A 64 -12.83 -11.20 -10.80
CA CYS A 64 -12.70 -9.75 -10.97
C CYS A 64 -13.88 -9.23 -11.81
N LEU A 65 -14.11 -7.93 -11.76
CA LEU A 65 -15.02 -7.21 -12.63
C LEU A 65 -14.22 -6.39 -13.63
N LEU A 66 -14.67 -6.35 -14.88
CA LEU A 66 -14.18 -5.44 -15.91
C LEU A 66 -15.34 -4.52 -16.32
N LEU A 67 -15.27 -3.24 -15.96
CA LEU A 67 -16.42 -2.33 -16.01
C LEU A 67 -16.04 -1.02 -16.70
N SER A 68 -16.93 -0.49 -17.55
CA SER A 68 -16.84 0.90 -18.00
C SER A 68 -17.12 1.80 -16.80
N LEU A 69 -16.17 2.70 -16.46
CA LEU A 69 -16.36 3.63 -15.35
C LEU A 69 -17.53 4.58 -15.60
N ALA A 70 -17.74 5.00 -16.84
CA ALA A 70 -18.86 5.87 -17.20
C ALA A 70 -20.22 5.19 -16.91
N ALA A 71 -20.38 3.93 -17.36
CA ALA A 71 -21.61 3.17 -17.12
C ALA A 71 -21.79 2.80 -15.64
N LEU A 72 -20.69 2.48 -14.94
CA LEU A 72 -20.71 2.19 -13.51
C LEU A 72 -21.20 3.39 -12.70
N GLU A 73 -20.65 4.56 -12.95
CA GLU A 73 -20.95 5.79 -12.18
C GLU A 73 -22.31 6.38 -12.55
N ALA A 74 -22.81 6.12 -13.75
CA ALA A 74 -24.17 6.44 -14.16
C ALA A 74 -25.24 5.48 -13.59
N GLY A 75 -24.83 4.39 -12.92
CA GLY A 75 -25.74 3.37 -12.38
C GLY A 75 -26.33 2.43 -13.43
N GLU A 76 -25.85 2.46 -14.67
CA GLU A 76 -26.33 1.60 -15.77
C GLU A 76 -25.97 0.12 -15.56
N LEU A 77 -24.97 -0.15 -14.71
CA LEU A 77 -24.53 -1.50 -14.37
C LEU A 77 -25.21 -2.05 -13.12
N ASP A 78 -26.10 -1.30 -12.47
CA ASP A 78 -26.82 -1.74 -11.29
C ASP A 78 -27.84 -2.84 -11.68
N VAL A 79 -27.65 -4.05 -11.17
CA VAL A 79 -28.45 -5.22 -11.57
C VAL A 79 -29.06 -5.94 -10.38
N GLY A 80 -30.24 -6.52 -10.63
CA GLY A 80 -30.96 -7.39 -9.70
C GLY A 80 -31.74 -6.65 -8.62
N TRP A 81 -33.07 -6.81 -8.61
CA TRP A 81 -34.00 -6.30 -7.58
C TRP A 81 -33.72 -4.87 -7.09
N GLY A 82 -33.47 -3.93 -8.02
CA GLY A 82 -33.13 -2.55 -7.69
C GLY A 82 -31.70 -2.37 -7.14
N GLY A 83 -30.71 -3.07 -7.71
CA GLY A 83 -29.28 -2.94 -7.36
C GLY A 83 -28.82 -3.76 -6.16
N ARG A 84 -29.60 -4.75 -5.71
CA ARG A 84 -29.26 -5.61 -4.56
C ARG A 84 -28.29 -6.74 -4.92
N ILE A 85 -28.17 -7.12 -6.19
CA ILE A 85 -27.20 -8.15 -6.59
C ILE A 85 -25.85 -7.50 -6.88
N PHE A 86 -25.84 -6.43 -7.67
CA PHE A 86 -24.68 -5.57 -7.84
C PHE A 86 -25.12 -4.11 -7.95
N SER A 87 -24.40 -3.23 -7.27
CA SER A 87 -24.55 -1.77 -7.43
C SER A 87 -23.31 -0.99 -7.01
N TYR A 88 -23.21 0.23 -7.52
CA TYR A 88 -22.19 1.21 -7.14
C TYR A 88 -22.58 2.04 -5.90
N GLY A 89 -21.59 2.58 -5.19
CA GLY A 89 -21.73 3.67 -4.20
C GLY A 89 -22.00 3.27 -2.73
N GLY A 90 -22.86 2.28 -2.46
CA GLY A 90 -23.23 1.91 -1.10
C GLY A 90 -22.51 0.69 -0.53
N LYS A 91 -22.57 0.57 0.80
CA LYS A 91 -21.84 -0.45 1.57
C LYS A 91 -22.69 -1.68 1.90
N TYR A 92 -23.94 -1.48 2.28
CA TYR A 92 -24.82 -2.55 2.78
C TYR A 92 -25.95 -2.87 1.79
N GLY A 93 -26.64 -3.99 2.03
CA GLY A 93 -27.84 -4.38 1.29
C GLY A 93 -27.61 -4.91 -0.13
N ARG A 94 -26.36 -5.21 -0.48
CA ARG A 94 -25.94 -5.73 -1.79
C ARG A 94 -25.06 -6.96 -1.66
N ILE A 95 -25.17 -7.88 -2.61
CA ILE A 95 -24.34 -9.09 -2.63
C ILE A 95 -22.93 -8.74 -3.14
N LEU A 96 -22.82 -8.23 -4.37
CA LEU A 96 -21.60 -7.65 -4.91
C LEU A 96 -21.72 -6.13 -4.98
N GLY A 97 -20.60 -5.43 -5.00
CA GLY A 97 -20.62 -3.99 -5.23
C GLY A 97 -19.25 -3.37 -5.33
N LEU A 98 -19.24 -2.11 -5.76
CA LEU A 98 -18.06 -1.24 -5.78
C LEU A 98 -18.42 0.11 -5.16
N ARG A 99 -17.43 0.76 -4.57
CA ARG A 99 -17.54 2.11 -4.01
C ARG A 99 -16.26 2.89 -4.25
N ALA A 100 -16.34 4.21 -4.26
CA ALA A 100 -15.22 5.07 -4.64
C ALA A 100 -14.13 5.21 -3.58
N ASP A 101 -14.49 5.10 -2.30
CA ASP A 101 -13.61 5.29 -1.15
C ASP A 101 -12.32 4.43 -1.18
N PRO A 102 -12.35 3.14 -1.56
CA PRO A 102 -11.17 2.27 -1.54
C PRO A 102 -10.26 2.40 -2.76
N TYR A 103 -10.49 3.34 -3.68
CA TYR A 103 -9.71 3.53 -4.91
C TYR A 103 -9.00 4.87 -4.92
N LEU A 104 -7.74 4.86 -5.39
CA LEU A 104 -6.88 6.04 -5.52
C LEU A 104 -6.80 6.78 -4.17
N THR A 105 -7.26 8.03 -4.13
CA THR A 105 -7.29 8.90 -2.94
C THR A 105 -8.47 8.56 -2.02
N PRO A 106 -8.22 8.05 -0.79
CA PRO A 106 -9.28 7.78 0.19
C PRO A 106 -9.90 9.07 0.73
N LYS A 107 -11.12 8.98 1.29
CA LYS A 107 -11.83 10.13 1.90
C LYS A 107 -12.02 11.33 0.97
N ASP A 108 -11.97 11.07 -0.32
CA ASP A 108 -12.36 11.98 -1.38
C ASP A 108 -13.76 11.56 -1.85
N ASP A 109 -14.71 12.49 -1.77
CA ASP A 109 -16.12 12.28 -2.12
C ASP A 109 -16.35 12.16 -3.64
N ARG A 110 -15.31 12.36 -4.46
CA ARG A 110 -15.38 12.19 -5.91
C ARG A 110 -15.60 10.74 -6.33
N SER A 111 -16.09 10.58 -7.55
CA SER A 111 -16.18 9.27 -8.21
C SER A 111 -14.80 8.69 -8.51
N ILE A 112 -14.71 7.39 -8.82
CA ILE A 112 -13.44 6.73 -9.16
C ILE A 112 -12.80 7.42 -10.38
N ARG A 113 -13.61 7.73 -11.39
CA ARG A 113 -13.17 8.48 -12.57
C ARG A 113 -12.70 9.88 -12.21
N GLY A 114 -13.41 10.60 -11.35
CA GLY A 114 -13.02 11.94 -10.91
C GLY A 114 -11.65 11.96 -10.23
N LYS A 115 -11.39 10.97 -9.35
CA LYS A 115 -10.08 10.79 -8.71
C LYS A 115 -8.98 10.42 -9.71
N LEU A 116 -9.30 9.60 -10.70
CA LEU A 116 -8.36 9.23 -11.75
C LEU A 116 -7.99 10.43 -12.63
N GLU A 117 -8.97 11.26 -13.01
CA GLU A 117 -8.74 12.48 -13.77
C GLU A 117 -7.87 13.47 -12.98
N GLU A 118 -8.13 13.68 -11.70
CA GLU A 118 -7.27 14.51 -10.83
C GLU A 118 -5.83 14.00 -10.83
N LEU A 119 -5.64 12.70 -10.55
CA LEU A 119 -4.32 12.09 -10.52
C LEU A 119 -3.58 12.25 -11.85
N LEU A 120 -4.27 12.10 -12.98
CA LEU A 120 -3.65 12.28 -14.30
C LEU A 120 -3.33 13.74 -14.60
N ARG A 121 -4.13 14.71 -14.13
CA ARG A 121 -3.82 16.16 -14.23
C ARG A 121 -2.61 16.52 -13.38
N ASP A 122 -2.58 16.08 -12.13
CA ASP A 122 -1.46 16.33 -11.20
C ASP A 122 -0.13 15.77 -11.73
N ARG A 123 -0.20 14.69 -12.51
CA ARG A 123 0.95 14.03 -13.13
C ARG A 123 1.27 14.55 -14.54
N GLY A 124 0.52 15.51 -15.05
CA GLY A 124 0.75 16.17 -16.34
C GLY A 124 0.29 15.40 -17.58
N TYR A 125 -0.48 14.32 -17.43
CA TYR A 125 -1.01 13.54 -18.57
C TYR A 125 -2.31 14.12 -19.15
N LEU A 126 -3.08 14.84 -18.32
CA LEU A 126 -4.37 15.40 -18.69
C LEU A 126 -4.36 16.93 -18.52
N GLY A 127 -4.89 17.67 -19.49
CA GLY A 127 -5.06 19.11 -19.36
C GLY A 127 -6.14 19.48 -18.33
N ILE A 128 -6.12 20.72 -17.84
CA ILE A 128 -7.03 21.22 -16.78
C ILE A 128 -8.51 20.97 -17.14
N GLU A 129 -8.91 21.25 -18.38
CA GLU A 129 -10.29 21.10 -18.85
C GLU A 129 -10.57 19.78 -19.57
N GLN A 130 -9.54 18.95 -19.78
CA GLN A 130 -9.71 17.68 -20.47
C GLN A 130 -10.34 16.64 -19.54
N LYS A 131 -11.20 15.80 -20.12
CA LYS A 131 -11.83 14.65 -19.46
C LYS A 131 -11.38 13.36 -20.14
N LEU A 132 -11.38 12.27 -19.39
CA LEU A 132 -11.13 10.95 -19.98
C LEU A 132 -12.25 10.60 -20.96
N HIS A 133 -11.92 9.96 -22.09
CA HIS A 133 -12.93 9.54 -23.05
C HIS A 133 -13.61 8.22 -22.61
N SER A 134 -12.99 7.09 -22.94
CA SER A 134 -13.45 5.76 -22.50
C SER A 134 -12.47 5.23 -21.48
N THR A 135 -12.97 4.75 -20.35
CA THR A 135 -12.14 4.20 -19.27
C THR A 135 -12.78 2.98 -18.66
N TRP A 136 -11.99 1.92 -18.57
CA TRP A 136 -12.41 0.65 -18.00
C TRP A 136 -11.58 0.32 -16.76
N ILE A 137 -12.22 -0.20 -15.73
CA ILE A 137 -11.58 -0.68 -14.51
C ILE A 137 -11.64 -2.21 -14.45
N LEU A 138 -10.50 -2.83 -14.17
CA LEU A 138 -10.39 -4.24 -13.79
C LEU A 138 -10.04 -4.32 -12.30
N THR A 139 -10.96 -4.85 -11.50
CA THR A 139 -10.83 -4.86 -10.03
C THR A 139 -11.57 -6.02 -9.38
N MET A 140 -11.24 -6.36 -8.14
CA MET A 140 -12.04 -7.29 -7.33
C MET A 140 -13.29 -6.58 -6.77
N PRO A 141 -14.47 -7.25 -6.78
CA PRO A 141 -15.66 -6.69 -6.15
C PRO A 141 -15.63 -6.83 -4.62
N SER A 142 -16.43 -6.02 -3.92
CA SER A 142 -16.79 -6.26 -2.53
C SER A 142 -17.87 -7.36 -2.42
N TYR A 143 -17.96 -8.04 -1.27
CA TYR A 143 -18.97 -9.05 -1.00
C TYR A 143 -19.72 -8.77 0.30
N PHE A 144 -21.02 -8.54 0.24
CA PHE A 144 -21.84 -8.11 1.38
C PHE A 144 -21.26 -6.90 2.15
N GLY A 145 -20.62 -5.98 1.41
CA GLY A 145 -19.94 -4.81 1.99
C GLY A 145 -18.56 -5.10 2.60
N PHE A 146 -18.09 -6.35 2.55
CA PHE A 146 -16.72 -6.71 2.89
C PHE A 146 -15.81 -6.51 1.67
N GLU A 147 -14.82 -5.65 1.83
CA GLU A 147 -13.77 -5.40 0.84
C GLU A 147 -12.56 -6.25 1.23
N GLY A 148 -12.32 -7.35 0.49
CA GLY A 148 -11.13 -8.17 0.68
C GLY A 148 -9.86 -7.45 0.22
N ILE A 149 -8.70 -8.12 0.35
CA ILE A 149 -7.47 -7.60 -0.24
C ILE A 149 -7.58 -7.66 -1.76
N ASN A 150 -7.62 -6.48 -2.38
CA ASN A 150 -7.48 -6.30 -3.82
C ASN A 150 -6.03 -5.85 -4.12
N PRO A 151 -5.12 -6.75 -4.51
CA PRO A 151 -3.69 -6.42 -4.64
C PRO A 151 -3.37 -5.52 -5.85
N LEU A 152 -4.23 -5.52 -6.87
CA LEU A 152 -4.00 -4.78 -8.10
C LEU A 152 -5.34 -4.38 -8.73
N THR A 153 -5.53 -3.09 -8.92
CA THR A 153 -6.55 -2.50 -9.78
C THR A 153 -5.89 -1.99 -11.05
N VAL A 154 -6.49 -2.25 -12.21
CA VAL A 154 -5.98 -1.80 -13.51
C VAL A 154 -7.02 -0.92 -14.19
N TYR A 155 -6.60 0.28 -14.59
CA TYR A 155 -7.42 1.17 -15.42
C TYR A 155 -6.88 1.16 -16.85
N PHE A 156 -7.77 0.92 -17.81
CA PHE A 156 -7.49 1.05 -19.24
C PHE A 156 -8.17 2.33 -19.73
N CYS A 157 -7.36 3.34 -20.06
CA CYS A 157 -7.83 4.63 -20.58
C CYS A 157 -7.61 4.67 -22.09
N TYR A 158 -8.64 5.05 -22.84
CA TYR A 158 -8.61 5.14 -24.29
C TYR A 158 -8.78 6.59 -24.73
N LYS A 159 -8.17 6.93 -25.86
CA LYS A 159 -8.42 8.17 -26.61
C LYS A 159 -9.23 7.86 -27.85
N ASP A 160 -10.06 8.80 -28.26
CA ASP A 160 -10.67 8.76 -29.58
C ASP A 160 -9.67 9.34 -30.59
N ILE A 161 -9.17 8.47 -31.47
CA ILE A 161 -8.29 8.84 -32.58
C ILE A 161 -9.01 8.45 -33.87
N SER A 162 -9.43 9.45 -34.63
CA SER A 162 -10.12 9.27 -35.91
C SER A 162 -11.38 8.38 -35.83
N GLY A 163 -12.13 8.45 -34.73
CA GLY A 163 -13.35 7.66 -34.50
C GLY A 163 -13.10 6.25 -33.98
N LYS A 164 -11.85 5.92 -33.59
CA LYS A 164 -11.47 4.64 -32.99
C LYS A 164 -10.97 4.87 -31.57
N ASN A 165 -11.43 4.03 -30.64
CA ASN A 165 -10.88 3.97 -29.29
C ASN A 165 -9.53 3.26 -29.34
N GLU A 166 -8.45 4.02 -29.24
CA GLU A 166 -7.09 3.49 -29.11
C GLU A 166 -6.64 3.57 -27.66
N LEU A 167 -5.95 2.52 -27.18
CA LEU A 167 -5.42 2.51 -25.82
C LEU A 167 -4.41 3.64 -25.67
N TRP A 168 -4.56 4.42 -24.60
CA TRP A 168 -3.67 5.52 -24.29
C TRP A 168 -2.88 5.27 -23.03
N LEU A 169 -3.54 4.97 -21.91
CA LEU A 169 -2.86 4.72 -20.63
C LEU A 169 -3.33 3.41 -20.01
N VAL A 170 -2.38 2.68 -19.43
CA VAL A 170 -2.64 1.63 -18.44
C VAL A 170 -2.17 2.14 -17.08
N VAL A 171 -3.11 2.34 -16.17
CA VAL A 171 -2.81 2.79 -14.80
C VAL A 171 -2.93 1.60 -13.85
N LEU A 172 -1.84 1.27 -13.16
CA LEU A 172 -1.78 0.19 -12.19
C LEU A 172 -1.84 0.76 -10.78
N GLU A 173 -2.98 0.62 -10.09
CA GLU A 173 -3.05 0.89 -8.65
C GLU A 173 -2.72 -0.40 -7.90
N VAL A 174 -1.53 -0.42 -7.32
CA VAL A 174 -0.98 -1.54 -6.57
C VAL A 174 -1.23 -1.30 -5.09
N HIS A 175 -1.88 -2.25 -4.42
CA HIS A 175 -2.16 -2.18 -2.99
C HIS A 175 -1.28 -3.17 -2.24
N ASN A 176 -0.81 -2.77 -1.06
CA ASN A 176 -0.10 -3.68 -0.16
C ASN A 176 -1.00 -4.13 1.01
N THR A 177 -0.51 -5.09 1.80
CA THR A 177 -1.21 -5.60 2.99
C THR A 177 -1.22 -4.63 4.17
N PHE A 178 -0.60 -3.45 4.02
CA PHE A 178 -0.50 -2.40 5.03
C PHE A 178 -1.48 -1.25 4.78
N HIS A 179 -2.45 -1.45 3.89
CA HIS A 179 -3.44 -0.44 3.47
C HIS A 179 -2.82 0.80 2.80
N GLU A 180 -1.63 0.67 2.22
CA GLU A 180 -1.02 1.69 1.36
C GLU A 180 -1.26 1.33 -0.12
N SER A 181 -1.26 2.32 -1.00
CA SER A 181 -1.35 2.10 -2.45
C SER A 181 -0.45 3.03 -3.24
N HIS A 182 -0.02 2.53 -4.39
CA HIS A 182 0.87 3.22 -5.32
C HIS A 182 0.39 3.04 -6.75
N VAL A 183 0.46 4.09 -7.54
CA VAL A 183 0.03 4.13 -8.93
C VAL A 183 1.23 4.20 -9.87
N TYR A 184 1.27 3.28 -10.83
CA TYR A 184 2.14 3.34 -12.00
C TYR A 184 1.31 3.73 -13.22
N ILE A 185 1.76 4.73 -13.98
CA ILE A 185 1.12 5.18 -15.22
C ILE A 185 2.00 4.71 -16.38
N LEU A 186 1.43 3.89 -17.26
CA LEU A 186 2.11 3.32 -18.42
C LEU A 186 1.43 3.87 -19.68
N GLU A 187 2.18 4.62 -20.49
CA GLU A 187 1.64 5.25 -21.70
C GLU A 187 1.91 4.38 -22.93
N ALA A 188 0.86 4.14 -23.70
CA ALA A 188 0.93 3.34 -24.91
C ALA A 188 1.73 4.05 -26.00
N GLY A 189 2.65 3.33 -26.64
CA GLY A 189 3.56 3.85 -27.66
C GLY A 189 4.68 4.75 -27.15
N VAL A 190 4.76 5.03 -25.85
CA VAL A 190 5.81 5.87 -25.24
C VAL A 190 6.66 5.02 -24.30
N LYS A 191 7.96 4.90 -24.62
CA LYS A 191 8.91 4.08 -23.86
C LYS A 191 8.43 2.63 -23.66
N GLU A 192 7.72 2.09 -24.66
CA GLU A 192 7.35 0.67 -24.69
C GLU A 192 8.55 -0.19 -25.08
N ASP A 193 8.68 -1.32 -24.41
CA ASP A 193 9.67 -2.33 -24.76
C ASP A 193 9.19 -3.14 -25.96
N PRO A 194 10.10 -3.62 -26.82
CA PRO A 194 9.73 -4.55 -27.87
C PRO A 194 9.19 -5.86 -27.26
N ILE A 195 8.07 -6.33 -27.80
CA ILE A 195 7.49 -7.62 -27.42
C ILE A 195 8.21 -8.72 -28.22
N PRO A 196 8.81 -9.73 -27.56
CA PRO A 196 9.43 -10.85 -28.26
C PRO A 196 8.40 -11.56 -29.15
N ALA A 197 8.79 -11.98 -30.35
CA ALA A 197 7.90 -12.64 -31.31
C ALA A 197 7.15 -13.86 -30.71
N SER A 198 7.79 -14.58 -29.77
CA SER A 198 7.19 -15.71 -29.07
C SER A 198 6.04 -15.33 -28.12
N GLN A 199 5.89 -14.05 -27.79
CA GLN A 199 4.92 -13.51 -26.84
C GLN A 199 3.91 -12.55 -27.50
N SER A 200 4.09 -12.17 -28.76
CA SER A 200 3.23 -11.23 -29.48
C SER A 200 1.77 -11.68 -29.61
N ALA A 201 1.47 -12.97 -29.48
CA ALA A 201 0.09 -13.45 -29.42
C ALA A 201 -0.55 -13.29 -28.01
N ALA A 202 0.29 -13.20 -26.98
CA ALA A 202 -0.11 -13.19 -25.59
C ALA A 202 -0.26 -11.78 -24.99
N PHE A 203 0.50 -10.81 -25.49
CA PHE A 203 0.52 -9.43 -25.00
C PHE A 203 0.57 -8.44 -26.16
N ASP A 204 -0.04 -7.28 -25.92
CA ASP A 204 -0.12 -6.18 -26.88
C ASP A 204 0.84 -5.05 -26.52
N HIS A 205 1.14 -4.88 -25.21
CA HIS A 205 2.04 -3.84 -24.69
C HIS A 205 3.02 -4.38 -23.64
N ARG A 206 4.18 -3.73 -23.52
CA ARG A 206 5.20 -4.06 -22.52
C ARG A 206 6.00 -2.83 -22.07
N TRP A 207 6.30 -2.75 -20.78
CA TRP A 207 7.13 -1.69 -20.20
C TRP A 207 8.06 -2.23 -19.11
N THR A 208 9.23 -1.58 -18.98
CA THR A 208 10.20 -1.83 -17.93
C THR A 208 10.47 -0.55 -17.14
N PHE A 209 10.35 -0.60 -15.82
CA PHE A 209 10.56 0.55 -14.95
C PHE A 209 11.09 0.15 -13.55
N PRO A 210 11.81 1.05 -12.86
CA PRO A 210 12.32 0.77 -11.52
C PRO A 210 11.16 0.58 -10.54
N ARG A 211 11.33 -0.40 -9.64
CA ARG A 211 10.36 -0.66 -8.59
C ARG A 211 10.44 0.43 -7.52
N ALA A 212 9.30 1.07 -7.24
CA ALA A 212 9.20 2.12 -6.23
C ALA A 212 8.40 1.71 -4.97
N PHE A 213 7.59 0.65 -5.04
CA PHE A 213 6.63 0.28 -4.00
C PHE A 213 6.90 -1.08 -3.33
N HIS A 214 6.74 -1.14 -2.01
CA HIS A 214 6.93 -2.33 -1.20
C HIS A 214 5.61 -3.10 -1.05
N VAL A 215 5.49 -4.20 -1.81
CA VAL A 215 4.25 -5.00 -1.93
C VAL A 215 4.30 -6.31 -1.17
N SER A 216 5.48 -6.80 -0.79
CA SER A 216 5.64 -8.10 -0.14
C SER A 216 6.76 -8.06 0.89
N PRO A 217 6.53 -8.59 2.11
CA PRO A 217 7.55 -8.70 3.15
C PRO A 217 8.72 -9.60 2.76
N PHE A 218 8.63 -10.36 1.66
CA PHE A 218 9.67 -11.29 1.22
C PHE A 218 10.55 -10.72 0.09
N ASN A 219 10.36 -9.45 -0.27
CA ASN A 219 11.10 -8.77 -1.32
C ASN A 219 11.49 -7.36 -0.86
N ASP A 220 12.79 -7.08 -0.86
CA ASP A 220 13.38 -5.74 -0.92
C ASP A 220 12.68 -4.81 -1.93
N ARG A 221 12.86 -3.47 -1.81
CA ARG A 221 12.32 -2.52 -2.79
C ARG A 221 13.12 -2.45 -4.10
N LEU A 222 14.27 -3.11 -4.14
CA LEU A 222 15.20 -3.02 -5.26
C LEU A 222 14.70 -3.76 -6.50
N GLY A 223 15.23 -3.34 -7.65
CA GLY A 223 15.04 -4.01 -8.93
C GLY A 223 14.02 -3.33 -9.85
N TYR A 224 13.57 -4.09 -10.85
CA TYR A 224 12.76 -3.59 -11.95
C TYR A 224 11.49 -4.41 -12.09
N TYR A 225 10.40 -3.74 -12.44
CA TYR A 225 9.22 -4.41 -12.95
C TYR A 225 9.25 -4.40 -14.46
N VAL A 226 9.00 -5.56 -15.04
CA VAL A 226 8.61 -5.71 -16.44
C VAL A 226 7.14 -6.08 -16.45
N VAL A 227 6.30 -5.17 -16.95
CA VAL A 227 4.86 -5.37 -17.05
C VAL A 227 4.51 -5.65 -18.50
N SER A 228 3.74 -6.71 -18.74
CA SER A 228 3.19 -7.06 -20.05
C SER A 228 1.68 -7.15 -19.96
N VAL A 229 0.99 -6.50 -20.89
CA VAL A 229 -0.46 -6.32 -20.86
C VAL A 229 -1.06 -6.76 -22.18
N LYS A 230 -2.14 -7.52 -22.09
CA LYS A 230 -3.08 -7.75 -23.18
C LYS A 230 -4.34 -6.94 -22.90
N GLU A 231 -4.70 -6.05 -23.81
CA GLU A 231 -5.85 -5.17 -23.62
C GLU A 231 -7.18 -5.95 -23.74
N PRO A 232 -8.28 -5.47 -23.14
CA PRO A 232 -9.58 -6.08 -23.31
C PRO A 232 -10.13 -5.91 -24.74
N ALA A 233 -10.18 -7.00 -25.51
CA ALA A 233 -10.72 -6.99 -26.88
C ALA A 233 -12.27 -6.96 -26.93
N PHE A 234 -12.88 -5.77 -26.78
CA PHE A 234 -14.35 -5.60 -26.69
C PHE A 234 -15.12 -5.97 -27.95
N ALA A 235 -14.49 -5.95 -29.13
CA ALA A 235 -15.10 -6.35 -30.40
C ALA A 235 -15.52 -7.83 -30.42
N THR A 236 -14.96 -8.66 -29.55
CA THR A 236 -15.21 -10.12 -29.52
C THR A 236 -16.33 -10.53 -28.56
N HIS A 237 -16.97 -9.57 -27.86
CA HIS A 237 -17.93 -9.79 -26.76
C HIS A 237 -17.41 -10.74 -25.65
N SER A 238 -16.11 -11.01 -25.61
CA SER A 238 -15.45 -11.83 -24.61
C SER A 238 -14.06 -11.25 -24.33
N PRO A 239 -14.01 -10.07 -23.68
CA PRO A 239 -12.75 -9.43 -23.37
C PRO A 239 -11.96 -10.31 -22.40
N LYS A 240 -10.78 -10.76 -22.83
CA LYS A 240 -9.88 -11.60 -22.02
C LYS A 240 -8.54 -10.88 -21.80
N PRO A 241 -8.52 -9.83 -20.98
CA PRO A 241 -7.27 -9.16 -20.65
C PRO A 241 -6.33 -10.11 -19.91
N VAL A 242 -5.04 -9.86 -20.06
CA VAL A 242 -3.96 -10.59 -19.38
C VAL A 242 -2.99 -9.55 -18.83
N ILE A 243 -2.61 -9.68 -17.57
CA ILE A 243 -1.62 -8.81 -16.93
C ILE A 243 -0.52 -9.70 -16.37
N SER A 244 0.70 -9.53 -16.85
CA SER A 244 1.88 -10.22 -16.34
C SER A 244 2.84 -9.21 -15.76
N VAL A 245 3.28 -9.44 -14.52
CA VAL A 245 4.27 -8.62 -13.82
C VAL A 245 5.45 -9.52 -13.47
N HIS A 246 6.61 -9.19 -14.02
CA HIS A 246 7.87 -9.84 -13.72
C HIS A 246 8.73 -8.92 -12.87
N LEU A 247 9.16 -9.39 -11.72
CA LEU A 247 10.11 -8.71 -10.84
C LEU A 247 11.51 -9.23 -11.11
N HIS A 248 12.39 -8.33 -11.53
CA HIS A 248 13.81 -8.57 -11.74
C HIS A 248 14.64 -7.94 -10.61
N THR A 249 15.75 -8.57 -10.23
CA THR A 249 16.73 -7.94 -9.33
C THR A 249 17.43 -6.77 -10.03
N PRO A 250 18.16 -5.90 -9.31
CA PRO A 250 19.11 -4.98 -9.95
C PRO A 250 20.15 -5.74 -10.78
N SER A 251 20.70 -5.07 -11.79
CA SER A 251 21.86 -5.60 -12.52
C SER A 251 23.05 -5.78 -11.57
N PRO A 252 23.75 -6.92 -11.59
CA PRO A 252 24.95 -7.14 -10.79
C PRO A 252 26.07 -6.12 -11.06
N GLU A 253 26.08 -5.53 -12.27
CA GLU A 253 27.11 -4.60 -12.74
C GLU A 253 26.77 -3.12 -12.43
N GLY A 254 25.66 -2.86 -11.73
CA GLY A 254 25.20 -1.49 -11.41
C GLY A 254 24.65 -0.72 -12.61
N LEU A 255 24.55 -1.35 -13.78
CA LEU A 255 23.89 -0.80 -14.95
C LEU A 255 22.39 -0.64 -14.70
N PRO A 256 21.73 0.37 -15.28
CA PRO A 256 20.30 0.62 -15.12
C PRO A 256 19.43 -0.35 -15.93
N GLU A 257 19.74 -1.64 -15.85
CA GLU A 257 19.09 -2.72 -16.59
C GLU A 257 18.52 -3.78 -15.64
N PRO A 258 17.44 -4.49 -16.05
CA PRO A 258 16.89 -5.59 -15.27
C PRO A 258 17.88 -6.75 -15.14
N GLY A 259 18.20 -7.14 -13.90
CA GLY A 259 18.98 -8.34 -13.62
C GLY A 259 18.14 -9.63 -13.73
N PRO A 260 18.58 -10.72 -13.09
CA PRO A 260 17.86 -12.00 -13.08
C PRO A 260 16.38 -11.91 -12.62
N LEU A 261 15.53 -12.71 -13.24
CA LEU A 261 14.11 -12.81 -12.90
C LEU A 261 13.93 -13.44 -11.51
N LYS A 262 13.37 -12.68 -10.57
CA LYS A 262 13.15 -13.07 -9.17
C LYS A 262 11.77 -13.68 -8.96
N LEU A 263 10.73 -13.05 -9.51
CA LEU A 263 9.34 -13.44 -9.29
C LEU A 263 8.48 -13.10 -10.50
N THR A 264 7.48 -13.93 -10.80
CA THR A 264 6.45 -13.68 -11.81
C THR A 264 5.06 -13.75 -11.16
N ALA A 265 4.19 -12.82 -11.53
CA ALA A 265 2.78 -12.85 -11.21
C ALA A 265 1.98 -12.60 -12.49
N THR A 266 1.17 -13.56 -12.91
CA THR A 266 0.37 -13.46 -14.13
C THR A 266 -1.10 -13.69 -13.81
N LEU A 267 -1.94 -12.71 -14.15
CA LEU A 267 -3.39 -12.80 -14.13
C LEU A 267 -3.86 -13.04 -15.57
N ARG A 268 -4.52 -14.19 -15.80
CA ARG A 268 -5.09 -14.55 -17.09
C ARG A 268 -6.59 -14.77 -16.97
N THR A 269 -7.37 -14.02 -17.76
CA THR A 269 -8.82 -14.24 -17.86
C THR A 269 -9.11 -15.56 -18.56
N THR A 270 -9.81 -16.47 -17.88
CA THR A 270 -10.22 -17.77 -18.46
C THR A 270 -11.64 -17.69 -19.03
N LEU A 271 -12.55 -17.01 -18.31
CA LEU A 271 -13.94 -16.82 -18.67
C LEU A 271 -14.34 -15.35 -18.47
N ALA A 272 -15.01 -14.77 -19.47
CA ALA A 272 -15.59 -13.44 -19.42
C ALA A 272 -17.07 -13.54 -19.76
N LEU A 273 -17.94 -13.14 -18.84
CA LEU A 273 -19.38 -13.12 -19.02
C LEU A 273 -19.90 -11.69 -18.84
N PRO A 274 -20.92 -11.25 -19.61
CA PRO A 274 -21.59 -9.97 -19.38
C PRO A 274 -22.07 -9.86 -17.92
N LEU A 275 -22.02 -8.64 -17.36
CA LEU A 275 -22.47 -8.38 -16.00
C LEU A 275 -24.00 -8.37 -15.96
N GLU A 276 -24.57 -9.51 -15.59
CA GLU A 276 -26.01 -9.72 -15.48
C GLU A 276 -26.33 -10.44 -14.18
N THR A 277 -27.58 -10.34 -13.73
CA THR A 277 -28.07 -11.06 -12.55
C THR A 277 -27.74 -12.55 -12.60
N SER A 278 -28.00 -13.20 -13.74
CA SER A 278 -27.80 -14.64 -13.94
C SER A 278 -26.33 -15.05 -13.87
N THR A 279 -25.44 -14.26 -14.46
CA THR A 279 -23.99 -14.55 -14.53
C THR A 279 -23.32 -14.29 -13.19
N ILE A 280 -23.78 -13.28 -12.44
CA ILE A 280 -23.35 -13.05 -11.06
C ILE A 280 -23.75 -14.22 -10.18
N LEU A 281 -25.04 -14.59 -10.16
CA LEU A 281 -25.53 -15.72 -9.37
C LEU A 281 -24.78 -17.02 -9.70
N TYR A 282 -24.59 -17.32 -10.98
CA TYR A 282 -23.78 -18.45 -11.44
C TYR A 282 -22.36 -18.41 -10.86
N THR A 283 -21.70 -17.26 -10.94
CA THR A 283 -20.32 -17.10 -10.46
C THR A 283 -20.23 -17.26 -8.94
N LEU A 284 -21.20 -16.73 -8.20
CA LEU A 284 -21.27 -16.86 -6.74
C LEU A 284 -21.53 -18.30 -6.29
N LEU A 285 -22.39 -19.03 -7.01
CA LEU A 285 -22.64 -20.45 -6.71
C LEU A 285 -21.40 -21.30 -6.99
N ARG A 286 -20.63 -20.97 -8.04
CA ARG A 286 -19.41 -21.70 -8.40
C ARG A 286 -18.21 -21.33 -7.53
N TYR A 287 -18.14 -20.08 -7.07
CA TYR A 287 -17.00 -19.52 -6.34
C TYR A 287 -17.43 -18.76 -5.07
N PRO A 288 -18.19 -19.38 -4.14
CA PRO A 288 -18.85 -18.66 -3.04
C PRO A 288 -17.89 -18.01 -2.03
N PHE A 289 -16.69 -18.56 -1.89
CA PHE A 289 -15.70 -18.10 -0.91
C PHE A 289 -14.44 -17.50 -1.55
N VAL A 290 -14.39 -17.33 -2.88
CA VAL A 290 -13.14 -17.00 -3.57
C VAL A 290 -12.50 -15.70 -3.09
N LEU A 291 -13.33 -14.69 -2.75
CA LEU A 291 -12.88 -13.39 -2.24
C LEU A 291 -12.47 -13.47 -0.76
N PHE A 292 -13.17 -14.26 0.05
CA PHE A 292 -12.80 -14.49 1.46
C PHE A 292 -11.51 -15.30 1.60
N LEU A 293 -11.20 -16.17 0.64
CA LEU A 293 -10.02 -17.01 0.64
C LEU A 293 -8.75 -16.27 0.22
N SER A 294 -8.82 -15.03 -0.27
CA SER A 294 -7.64 -14.26 -0.67
C SER A 294 -6.67 -14.03 0.49
N LEU A 295 -7.15 -13.50 1.63
CA LEU A 295 -6.31 -13.23 2.81
C LEU A 295 -5.75 -14.52 3.45
N PRO A 296 -6.57 -15.56 3.75
CA PRO A 296 -6.07 -16.84 4.24
C PRO A 296 -5.02 -17.47 3.30
N ARG A 297 -5.20 -17.37 1.98
CA ARG A 297 -4.25 -17.89 1.00
C ARG A 297 -2.92 -17.13 1.03
N ILE A 298 -2.99 -15.80 1.17
CA ILE A 298 -1.79 -14.96 1.34
C ILE A 298 -1.03 -15.41 2.59
N PHE A 299 -1.70 -15.56 3.73
CA PHE A 299 -1.07 -16.04 4.96
C PHE A 299 -0.52 -17.45 4.84
N TYR A 300 -1.24 -18.37 4.19
CA TYR A 300 -0.79 -19.74 3.97
C TYR A 300 0.51 -19.80 3.16
N HIS A 301 0.58 -19.08 2.04
CA HIS A 301 1.81 -19.04 1.24
C HIS A 301 2.93 -18.25 1.91
N ALA A 302 2.62 -17.19 2.65
CA ALA A 302 3.60 -16.50 3.49
C ALA A 302 4.19 -17.45 4.54
N TRP A 303 3.36 -18.27 5.19
CA TRP A 303 3.79 -19.29 6.14
C TRP A 303 4.71 -20.34 5.50
N ILE A 304 4.36 -20.85 4.31
CA ILE A 304 5.23 -21.77 3.56
C ILE A 304 6.58 -21.10 3.26
N LEU A 305 6.57 -19.89 2.71
CA LEU A 305 7.79 -19.18 2.37
C LEU A 305 8.67 -18.98 3.59
N HIS A 306 8.07 -18.54 4.69
CA HIS A 306 8.81 -18.17 5.88
C HIS A 306 9.30 -19.37 6.71
N TYR A 307 8.42 -20.32 7.01
CA TYR A 307 8.72 -21.41 7.93
C TYR A 307 9.27 -22.66 7.23
N VAL A 308 8.77 -22.97 6.03
CA VAL A 308 9.17 -24.18 5.30
C VAL A 308 10.35 -23.89 4.37
N LYS A 309 10.25 -22.86 3.53
CA LYS A 309 11.26 -22.49 2.52
C LYS A 309 12.35 -21.57 3.04
N ARG A 310 12.23 -21.24 4.30
CA ARG A 310 13.15 -20.46 5.08
C ARG A 310 13.53 -19.08 4.55
N LEU A 311 12.56 -18.36 4.02
CA LEU A 311 12.78 -17.02 3.52
C LEU A 311 12.59 -15.97 4.62
N ASP A 312 13.56 -15.06 4.72
CA ASP A 312 13.53 -14.01 5.73
C ASP A 312 12.59 -12.86 5.31
N VAL A 313 12.08 -12.16 6.33
CA VAL A 313 11.13 -11.07 6.19
C VAL A 313 11.88 -9.73 6.26
N TYR A 314 11.69 -8.93 5.23
CA TYR A 314 12.04 -7.51 5.23
C TYR A 314 10.99 -6.75 6.03
N ILE A 315 11.44 -5.91 6.95
CA ILE A 315 10.54 -5.00 7.65
C ILE A 315 10.05 -3.95 6.67
N ARG A 316 8.78 -3.55 6.82
CA ARG A 316 8.15 -2.59 5.94
C ARG A 316 8.95 -1.27 6.00
N PRO A 317 9.49 -0.79 4.87
CA PRO A 317 10.13 0.50 4.80
C PRO A 317 9.09 1.62 4.87
N GLU A 318 9.43 2.74 5.52
CA GLU A 318 8.58 3.93 5.50
C GLU A 318 8.40 4.47 4.07
N PRO A 319 7.27 5.14 3.78
CA PRO A 319 7.05 5.80 2.49
C PRO A 319 8.10 6.89 2.26
N PHE A 320 8.42 7.16 0.98
CA PHE A 320 9.35 8.24 0.64
C PHE A 320 8.73 9.59 0.97
N ALA A 321 9.53 10.50 1.54
CA ALA A 321 9.14 11.89 1.71
C ALA A 321 8.89 12.56 0.34
N VAL A 322 8.02 13.56 0.32
CA VAL A 322 7.96 14.51 -0.80
C VAL A 322 9.35 15.11 -0.98
N SER A 323 9.86 15.11 -2.22
CA SER A 323 11.21 15.63 -2.52
C SER A 323 11.33 17.09 -2.07
N ALA A 324 12.55 17.57 -1.84
CA ALA A 324 12.86 18.95 -1.47
C ALA A 324 12.12 19.99 -2.34
N ASN A 325 11.85 19.61 -3.60
CA ASN A 325 11.21 20.43 -4.64
C ASN A 325 9.66 20.38 -4.62
N GLY A 326 9.02 19.77 -3.61
CA GLY A 326 7.56 19.71 -3.49
C GLY A 326 6.86 18.75 -4.46
N GLN A 327 7.60 18.08 -5.36
CA GLN A 327 7.06 17.04 -6.22
C GLN A 327 6.98 15.71 -5.46
N LEU A 328 5.84 15.01 -5.56
CA LEU A 328 5.71 13.63 -5.07
C LEU A 328 6.86 12.80 -5.65
N ALA A 329 7.83 12.42 -4.81
CA ALA A 329 8.94 11.56 -5.22
C ALA A 329 8.48 10.15 -5.64
N SER A 330 7.19 9.83 -5.52
CA SER A 330 6.67 8.51 -5.81
C SER A 330 5.17 8.53 -6.11
N GLY A 331 4.71 7.60 -6.95
CA GLY A 331 3.31 7.27 -7.25
C GLY A 331 2.40 6.93 -6.06
N GLY A 332 2.78 7.19 -4.79
CA GLY A 332 1.95 6.89 -3.63
C GLY A 332 0.63 7.66 -3.67
N VAL A 333 -0.48 6.98 -3.38
CA VAL A 333 -1.84 7.57 -3.41
C VAL A 333 -2.62 7.29 -2.13
N ARG A 334 -2.14 6.35 -1.30
CA ARG A 334 -2.73 6.04 0.01
C ARG A 334 -1.65 5.78 1.04
N TRP A 335 -1.79 6.45 2.18
CA TRP A 335 -0.90 6.36 3.34
C TRP A 335 -1.63 5.74 4.52
N GLN A 336 -0.86 5.26 5.51
CA GLN A 336 -1.44 4.69 6.72
C GLN A 336 -2.17 5.74 7.55
N THR A 337 -3.30 5.34 8.11
CA THR A 337 -3.99 6.13 9.11
C THR A 337 -3.21 6.10 10.42
N PRO A 338 -2.99 7.25 11.09
CA PRO A 338 -2.35 7.28 12.39
C PRO A 338 -3.10 6.42 13.40
N SER A 339 -2.35 5.64 14.19
CA SER A 339 -2.86 4.89 15.33
C SER A 339 -3.39 5.81 16.43
N VAL A 340 -4.08 5.22 17.41
CA VAL A 340 -4.59 5.96 18.59
C VAL A 340 -3.44 6.63 19.35
N LEU A 341 -2.31 5.93 19.53
CA LEU A 341 -1.15 6.45 20.23
C LEU A 341 -0.48 7.59 19.47
N GLU A 342 -0.33 7.47 18.14
CA GLU A 342 0.24 8.53 17.31
C GLU A 342 -0.66 9.77 17.28
N ASN A 343 -1.97 9.60 17.20
CA ASN A 343 -2.92 10.72 17.29
C ASN A 343 -2.84 11.43 18.64
N TRP A 344 -2.71 10.68 19.74
CA TRP A 344 -2.54 11.23 21.08
C TRP A 344 -1.20 11.98 21.22
N ALA A 345 -0.10 11.40 20.75
CA ALA A 345 1.22 12.04 20.77
C ALA A 345 1.23 13.32 19.92
N ARG A 346 0.56 13.31 18.76
CA ARG A 346 0.37 14.49 17.91
C ARG A 346 -0.26 15.66 18.68
N GLN A 347 -1.36 15.42 19.38
CA GLN A 347 -2.03 16.45 20.17
C GLN A 347 -1.10 17.09 21.20
N ILE A 348 -0.24 16.29 21.84
CA ILE A 348 0.73 16.77 22.84
C ILE A 348 1.81 17.63 22.18
N VAL A 349 2.38 17.16 21.08
CA VAL A 349 3.44 17.87 20.36
C VAL A 349 2.92 19.18 19.78
N GLU A 350 1.75 19.17 19.13
CA GLU A 350 1.15 20.38 18.58
C GLU A 350 0.77 21.39 19.68
N SER A 351 0.28 20.92 20.83
CA SER A 351 0.02 21.79 21.99
C SER A 351 1.31 22.41 22.54
N TYR A 352 2.41 21.66 22.58
CA TYR A 352 3.73 22.19 22.96
C TYR A 352 4.20 23.25 21.96
N LEU A 353 4.17 22.94 20.66
CA LEU A 353 4.64 23.82 19.60
C LEU A 353 3.84 25.14 19.53
N SER A 354 2.54 25.10 19.85
CA SER A 354 1.71 26.31 19.90
C SER A 354 2.15 27.34 20.93
N LYS A 355 2.94 26.93 21.93
CA LYS A 355 3.45 27.78 23.03
C LYS A 355 4.87 28.28 22.80
N VAL A 356 5.50 27.92 21.67
CA VAL A 356 6.87 28.37 21.33
C VAL A 356 6.82 29.84 20.91
N GLU A 357 7.58 30.71 21.60
CA GLU A 357 7.45 32.16 21.42
C GLU A 357 8.33 32.74 20.29
N ASN A 358 9.51 32.15 20.07
CA ASN A 358 10.59 32.78 19.28
C ASN A 358 10.80 32.18 17.88
N VAL A 359 10.32 30.96 17.65
CA VAL A 359 10.54 30.20 16.41
C VAL A 359 9.19 29.75 15.87
N ARG A 360 8.98 29.92 14.57
CA ARG A 360 7.83 29.35 13.86
C ARG A 360 8.20 27.98 13.32
N VAL A 361 7.62 26.93 13.88
CA VAL A 361 7.81 25.56 13.42
C VAL A 361 6.77 25.21 12.36
N VAL A 362 7.21 24.81 11.18
CA VAL A 362 6.38 24.34 10.07
C VAL A 362 6.54 22.84 9.95
N LEU A 363 5.47 22.09 10.20
CA LEU A 363 5.43 20.64 10.03
C LEU A 363 4.94 20.32 8.62
N VAL A 364 5.76 19.63 7.83
CA VAL A 364 5.45 19.24 6.45
C VAL A 364 5.26 17.72 6.40
N PRO A 365 4.02 17.22 6.28
CA PRO A 365 3.78 15.79 6.12
C PRO A 365 4.29 15.30 4.76
N GLY A 366 4.80 14.08 4.72
CA GLY A 366 5.18 13.38 3.49
C GLY A 366 3.96 12.86 2.71
N ASP A 367 2.78 12.86 3.33
CA ASP A 367 1.49 12.64 2.68
C ASP A 367 1.03 13.96 2.03
N PRO A 368 1.00 14.06 0.69
CA PRO A 368 0.64 15.26 -0.05
C PRO A 368 -0.85 15.61 0.06
N SER A 369 -1.70 14.67 0.50
CA SER A 369 -3.11 14.97 0.79
C SER A 369 -3.27 15.81 2.06
N GLN A 370 -2.23 15.90 2.88
CA GLN A 370 -2.20 16.70 4.10
C GLN A 370 -1.43 18.01 3.84
N SER A 371 -2.05 19.13 4.20
CA SER A 371 -1.38 20.43 4.09
C SER A 371 -0.37 20.63 5.22
N PRO A 372 0.75 21.34 4.98
CA PRO A 372 1.66 21.76 6.04
C PRO A 372 0.96 22.56 7.14
N THR A 373 1.34 22.33 8.39
CA THR A 373 0.82 23.05 9.56
C THR A 373 1.91 23.89 10.20
N SER A 374 1.57 25.05 10.77
CA SER A 374 2.55 25.96 11.37
C SER A 374 2.22 26.31 12.82
N PHE A 375 3.23 26.36 13.68
CA PHE A 375 3.10 26.59 15.11
C PHE A 375 4.20 27.53 15.64
N PRO A 376 3.85 28.64 16.33
CA PRO A 376 2.53 29.25 16.33
C PRO A 376 2.11 29.68 14.90
N ASN A 377 0.81 29.95 14.69
CA ASN A 377 0.31 30.37 13.38
C ASN A 377 0.88 31.73 12.91
N GLU A 378 1.33 32.54 13.86
CA GLU A 378 1.94 33.84 13.61
C GLU A 378 3.33 33.70 12.96
N LYS A 379 3.69 34.68 12.13
CA LYS A 379 5.06 34.78 11.62
C LYS A 379 5.99 35.16 12.76
N LYS A 380 7.04 34.37 12.94
CA LYS A 380 8.16 34.65 13.86
C LYS A 380 9.40 35.02 13.05
N PRO A 381 10.39 35.72 13.65
CA PRO A 381 11.62 36.11 12.97
C PRO A 381 12.42 34.91 12.46
N GLU A 382 12.30 33.77 13.15
CA GLU A 382 12.98 32.54 12.82
C GLU A 382 11.95 31.45 12.48
N ALA A 383 12.28 30.59 11.52
CA ALA A 383 11.42 29.49 11.10
C ALA A 383 12.22 28.18 11.05
N LEU A 384 11.58 27.10 11.52
CA LEU A 384 12.10 25.74 11.50
C LEU A 384 11.14 24.88 10.68
N THR A 385 11.61 24.25 9.61
CA THR A 385 10.82 23.31 8.82
C THR A 385 11.19 21.89 9.19
N ILE A 386 10.20 21.13 9.68
CA ILE A 386 10.35 19.71 9.99
C ILE A 386 9.51 18.93 8.98
N ARG A 387 10.14 18.08 8.16
CA ARG A 387 9.41 17.22 7.22
C ARG A 387 9.42 15.81 7.74
N PHE A 388 8.26 15.15 7.76
CA PHE A 388 8.13 13.81 8.33
C PHE A 388 7.34 12.89 7.41
N THR A 389 7.77 11.64 7.29
CA THR A 389 7.17 10.64 6.38
C THR A 389 5.98 9.91 7.00
N THR A 390 5.93 9.81 8.32
CA THR A 390 4.95 9.00 9.05
C THR A 390 4.58 9.63 10.41
N PRO A 391 3.34 9.45 10.90
CA PRO A 391 2.91 9.88 12.23
C PRO A 391 3.77 9.35 13.39
N ARG A 392 4.59 8.31 13.16
CA ARG A 392 5.59 7.84 14.15
C ARG A 392 6.51 8.95 14.64
N PHE A 393 6.74 9.99 13.82
CA PHE A 393 7.43 11.22 14.23
C PHE A 393 6.98 11.74 15.61
N TYR A 394 5.66 11.82 15.85
CA TYR A 394 5.12 12.32 17.12
C TYR A 394 5.44 11.39 18.28
N THR A 395 5.37 10.08 18.06
CA THR A 395 5.74 9.09 19.09
C THR A 395 7.24 9.09 19.39
N ILE A 396 8.08 9.37 18.38
CA ILE A 396 9.53 9.53 18.58
C ILE A 396 9.82 10.74 19.46
N LEU A 397 9.22 11.89 19.17
CA LEU A 397 9.35 13.08 20.02
C LEU A 397 8.84 12.84 21.45
N TRP A 398 7.83 11.98 21.62
CA TRP A 398 7.31 11.64 22.94
C TRP A 398 8.20 10.66 23.71
N MET A 399 8.84 9.70 23.04
CA MET A 399 9.54 8.59 23.67
C MET A 399 11.06 8.79 23.75
N ALA A 400 11.66 9.53 22.81
CA ALA A 400 13.09 9.79 22.81
C ALA A 400 13.47 10.59 24.07
N PRO A 401 14.58 10.26 24.78
CA PRO A 401 14.94 10.97 26.00
C PRO A 401 15.27 12.45 25.81
N SER A 402 15.69 12.86 24.61
CA SER A 402 15.98 14.25 24.27
C SER A 402 15.78 14.53 22.77
N ALA A 403 15.76 15.81 22.40
CA ALA A 403 15.70 16.24 21.00
C ALA A 403 16.83 15.63 20.15
N ALA A 404 18.05 15.54 20.70
CA ALA A 404 19.18 14.93 20.00
C ALA A 404 18.97 13.42 19.75
N HIS A 405 18.38 12.71 20.71
CA HIS A 405 18.02 11.30 20.52
C HIS A 405 16.91 11.15 19.47
N ALA A 406 15.93 12.06 19.45
CA ALA A 406 14.87 12.07 18.45
C ALA A 406 15.44 12.28 17.04
N LEU A 407 16.37 13.23 16.86
CA LEU A 407 17.05 13.45 15.57
C LEU A 407 17.86 12.24 15.12
N ALA A 408 18.64 11.64 16.04
CA ALA A 408 19.44 10.46 15.72
C ALA A 408 18.56 9.30 15.23
N LEU A 409 17.45 9.04 15.94
CA LEU A 409 16.49 8.00 15.57
C LEU A 409 15.80 8.34 14.23
N GLY A 410 15.29 9.57 14.11
CA GLY A 410 14.63 10.07 12.91
C GLY A 410 15.48 9.92 11.65
N ARG A 411 16.77 10.28 11.73
CA ARG A 411 17.74 10.14 10.64
C ARG A 411 18.02 8.68 10.30
N SER A 412 18.25 7.84 11.30
CA SER A 412 18.60 6.44 11.08
C SER A 412 17.47 5.65 10.41
N GLU A 413 16.23 5.92 10.80
CA GLU A 413 15.05 5.24 10.26
C GLU A 413 14.51 5.95 9.00
N GLY A 414 14.83 7.23 8.79
CA GLY A 414 14.30 8.03 7.68
C GLY A 414 12.85 8.48 7.93
N ILE A 415 12.53 8.79 9.18
CA ILE A 415 11.17 9.16 9.61
C ILE A 415 10.93 10.66 9.48
N PHE A 416 11.94 11.49 9.77
CA PHE A 416 11.84 12.93 9.59
C PHE A 416 13.21 13.57 9.37
N ASP A 417 13.21 14.73 8.72
CA ASP A 417 14.35 15.62 8.55
C ASP A 417 13.98 17.04 9.01
N VAL A 418 15.01 17.86 9.20
CA VAL A 418 14.91 19.25 9.63
C VAL A 418 15.80 20.11 8.75
N ASP A 419 15.38 21.33 8.47
CA ASP A 419 16.21 22.31 7.73
C ASP A 419 17.32 22.92 8.59
N ASP A 420 17.10 23.07 9.91
CA ASP A 420 18.10 23.54 10.87
C ASP A 420 18.09 22.70 12.17
N GLU A 421 19.15 21.92 12.37
CA GLU A 421 19.33 21.07 13.56
C GLU A 421 19.54 21.88 14.84
N GLU A 422 20.22 23.02 14.79
CA GLU A 422 20.50 23.82 15.98
C GLU A 422 19.21 24.44 16.51
N THR A 423 18.39 24.98 15.60
CA THR A 423 17.07 25.49 15.95
C THR A 423 16.14 24.39 16.43
N PHE A 424 16.18 23.19 15.84
CA PHE A 424 15.41 22.05 16.36
C PHE A 424 15.80 21.71 17.81
N LEU A 425 17.10 21.60 18.10
CA LEU A 425 17.59 21.28 19.44
C LEU A 425 17.21 22.35 20.47
N ARG A 426 17.21 23.63 20.07
CA ARG A 426 16.78 24.75 20.91
C ARG A 426 15.27 24.77 21.14
N VAL A 427 14.47 24.51 20.10
CA VAL A 427 13.00 24.45 20.21
C VAL A 427 12.57 23.35 21.17
N PHE A 428 13.21 22.18 21.09
CA PHE A 428 12.90 21.02 21.94
C PHE A 428 13.88 20.87 23.13
N ALA A 429 14.47 21.99 23.58
CA ALA A 429 15.32 22.01 24.76
C ALA A 429 14.49 21.78 26.02
N THR A 430 15.09 21.11 27.00
CA THR A 430 14.47 20.90 28.31
C THR A 430 14.92 22.00 29.28
N GLU A 431 13.99 22.58 30.03
CA GLU A 431 14.33 23.46 31.16
C GLU A 431 15.10 22.68 32.23
N LYS A 432 16.19 23.25 32.75
CA LYS A 432 16.96 22.64 33.83
C LYS A 432 16.12 22.61 35.11
N ARG A 433 15.84 21.41 35.60
CA ARG A 433 15.47 21.18 37.02
C ARG A 433 16.62 20.43 37.68
N PHE A 434 16.50 20.16 38.99
CA PHE A 434 17.56 19.55 39.79
C PHE A 434 17.41 18.03 39.97
N ASP A 435 16.21 17.49 39.74
CA ASP A 435 15.93 16.06 39.91
C ASP A 435 15.38 15.41 38.64
N ARG A 436 15.86 14.18 38.40
CA ARG A 436 15.42 13.34 37.30
C ARG A 436 14.03 12.77 37.54
N THR A 437 13.12 12.93 36.57
CA THR A 437 11.75 12.40 36.71
C THR A 437 11.71 10.90 36.49
N PHE A 438 10.76 10.23 37.15
CA PHE A 438 10.48 8.81 36.94
C PHE A 438 10.19 8.49 35.45
N ARG A 439 9.42 9.35 34.78
CA ARG A 439 9.14 9.25 33.33
C ARG A 439 10.41 9.27 32.50
N GLN A 440 11.36 10.13 32.85
CA GLN A 440 12.64 10.22 32.15
C GLN A 440 13.56 9.03 32.41
N SER A 441 13.48 8.43 33.60
CA SER A 441 14.13 7.13 33.86
C SER A 441 13.57 6.04 32.96
N LEU A 442 12.25 5.96 32.80
CA LEU A 442 11.61 4.99 31.91
C LEU A 442 12.03 5.17 30.44
N ARG A 443 12.08 6.40 29.93
CA ARG A 443 12.51 6.70 28.54
C ARG A 443 13.95 6.29 28.25
N SER A 444 14.81 6.27 29.26
CA SER A 444 16.22 5.88 29.07
C SER A 444 16.46 4.37 29.06
N LEU A 445 15.54 3.55 29.58
CA LEU A 445 15.73 2.10 29.66
C LEU A 445 16.07 1.43 28.32
N PRO A 446 15.50 1.84 27.17
CA PRO A 446 15.82 1.22 25.88
C PRO A 446 17.12 1.71 25.25
N ILE A 447 17.81 2.71 25.83
CA ILE A 447 18.96 3.35 25.21
C ILE A 447 20.22 2.52 25.47
N PRO A 448 20.98 2.13 24.43
CA PRO A 448 22.22 1.39 24.61
C PRO A 448 23.32 2.27 25.23
N ASP A 449 24.24 1.63 25.97
CA ASP A 449 25.36 2.31 26.64
C ASP A 449 26.24 3.14 25.69
N SER A 450 26.33 2.75 24.42
CA SER A 450 27.05 3.51 23.39
C SER A 450 26.44 4.90 23.19
N LEU A 451 25.11 5.01 23.20
CA LEU A 451 24.40 6.29 23.04
C LEU A 451 24.44 7.13 24.31
N HIS A 452 24.41 6.49 25.48
CA HIS A 452 24.57 7.18 26.76
C HIS A 452 25.88 7.97 26.85
N ARG A 453 26.94 7.50 26.19
CA ARG A 453 28.24 8.19 26.17
C ARG A 453 28.30 9.33 25.16
N THR A 454 27.52 9.25 24.08
CA THR A 454 27.57 10.24 22.99
C THR A 454 26.54 11.34 23.12
N LEU A 455 25.35 11.04 23.65
CA LEU A 455 24.25 12.00 23.77
C LEU A 455 23.82 12.14 25.23
N PRO A 456 23.84 13.37 25.80
CA PRO A 456 23.37 13.58 27.16
C PRO A 456 21.86 13.36 27.24
N ILE A 457 21.43 12.69 28.31
CA ILE A 457 20.02 12.55 28.67
C ILE A 457 19.69 13.61 29.74
N PRO A 458 18.80 14.57 29.44
CA PRO A 458 18.37 15.55 30.42
C PRO A 458 17.59 14.88 31.55
N GLU A 459 17.53 15.54 32.70
CA GLU A 459 16.80 15.05 33.88
C GLU A 459 15.27 15.04 33.68
N ASN A 460 14.77 15.91 32.81
CA ASN A 460 13.36 16.07 32.49
C ASN A 460 13.15 15.96 30.98
N HIS A 461 11.91 15.80 30.56
CA HIS A 461 11.55 15.76 29.14
C HIS A 461 10.80 17.04 28.75
N PHE A 462 11.06 17.61 27.58
CA PHE A 462 10.43 18.86 27.13
C PHE A 462 8.89 18.77 26.99
N LEU A 463 8.33 17.57 26.79
CA LEU A 463 6.87 17.35 26.75
C LEU A 463 6.22 16.97 28.09
N ASP A 464 6.99 16.80 29.17
CA ASP A 464 6.46 16.31 30.44
C ASP A 464 5.41 17.25 31.07
N GLY A 465 5.48 18.56 30.75
CA GLY A 465 4.53 19.58 31.20
C GLY A 465 3.19 19.59 30.46
N GLN A 466 3.05 18.85 29.36
CA GLN A 466 1.80 18.82 28.57
C GLN A 466 0.80 17.77 29.06
N THR A 467 1.19 16.89 30.00
CA THR A 467 0.36 15.79 30.46
C THR A 467 0.44 15.64 31.97
N SER A 468 -0.62 15.09 32.58
CA SER A 468 -0.55 14.67 33.98
C SER A 468 0.48 13.55 34.15
N THR A 469 1.14 13.51 35.30
CA THR A 469 2.18 12.52 35.61
C THR A 469 1.65 11.09 35.45
N ILE A 470 0.41 10.82 35.87
CA ILE A 470 -0.20 9.49 35.81
C ILE A 470 -0.41 9.05 34.36
N ILE A 471 -1.05 9.88 33.54
CA ILE A 471 -1.36 9.53 32.14
C ILE A 471 -0.05 9.39 31.35
N GLY A 472 0.86 10.37 31.48
CA GLY A 472 2.14 10.32 30.77
C GLY A 472 2.96 9.07 31.12
N THR A 473 2.99 8.68 32.39
CA THR A 473 3.69 7.44 32.83
C THR A 473 3.02 6.19 32.27
N ALA A 474 1.69 6.10 32.33
CA ALA A 474 0.96 4.95 31.82
C ALA A 474 1.18 4.75 30.31
N VAL A 475 1.21 5.83 29.54
CA VAL A 475 1.43 5.74 28.09
C VAL A 475 2.87 5.35 27.75
N ILE A 476 3.87 5.85 28.48
CA ILE A 476 5.27 5.41 28.31
C ILE A 476 5.39 3.91 28.60
N LEU A 477 4.83 3.43 29.71
CA LEU A 477 4.83 2.01 30.07
C LEU A 477 4.10 1.16 29.04
N LEU A 478 2.95 1.61 28.55
CA LEU A 478 2.21 0.92 27.49
C LEU A 478 3.06 0.81 26.21
N HIS A 479 3.72 1.88 25.78
CA HIS A 479 4.58 1.86 24.60
C HIS A 479 5.74 0.87 24.76
N LEU A 480 6.43 0.89 25.91
CA LEU A 480 7.50 -0.06 26.22
C LEU A 480 6.99 -1.51 26.27
N ALA A 481 5.82 -1.74 26.87
CA ALA A 481 5.19 -3.05 26.95
C ALA A 481 4.78 -3.57 25.56
N LEU A 482 4.26 -2.71 24.68
CA LEU A 482 3.93 -3.09 23.30
C LEU A 482 5.18 -3.49 22.50
N GLY A 483 6.30 -2.75 22.63
CA GLY A 483 7.56 -3.13 22.00
C GLY A 483 8.14 -4.44 22.55
N ALA A 484 8.04 -4.67 23.86
CA ALA A 484 8.45 -5.94 24.47
C ALA A 484 7.55 -7.11 24.04
N LEU A 485 6.24 -6.87 23.91
CA LEU A 485 5.27 -7.84 23.43
C LEU A 485 5.54 -8.20 21.97
N GLU A 486 5.80 -7.21 21.11
CA GLU A 486 6.17 -7.43 19.71
C GLU A 486 7.41 -8.32 19.62
N LYS A 487 8.49 -7.97 20.33
CA LYS A 487 9.70 -8.79 20.39
C LYS A 487 9.43 -10.22 20.89
N THR A 488 8.55 -10.37 21.86
CA THR A 488 8.15 -11.68 22.41
C THR A 488 7.37 -12.49 21.39
N ILE A 489 6.42 -11.87 20.68
CA ILE A 489 5.64 -12.49 19.61
C ILE A 489 6.57 -12.96 18.50
N PHE A 490 7.51 -12.13 18.05
CA PHE A 490 8.49 -12.52 17.03
C PHE A 490 9.35 -13.71 17.47
N ARG A 491 9.79 -13.73 18.74
CA ARG A 491 10.54 -14.85 19.32
C ARG A 491 9.72 -16.13 19.40
N ILE A 492 8.48 -16.06 19.90
CA ILE A 492 7.56 -17.21 20.00
C ILE A 492 7.22 -17.75 18.62
N ALA A 493 6.93 -16.86 17.68
CA ALA A 493 6.68 -17.20 16.29
C ALA A 493 7.93 -17.75 15.60
N ARG A 494 9.13 -17.56 16.16
CA ARG A 494 10.42 -17.83 15.50
C ARG A 494 10.51 -17.12 14.14
N ALA A 495 9.98 -15.90 14.11
CA ALA A 495 9.98 -15.07 12.93
C ALA A 495 11.42 -14.64 12.61
N ARG A 496 11.86 -14.89 11.38
CA ARG A 496 13.15 -14.44 10.87
C ARG A 496 13.03 -13.18 10.05
N THR A 497 13.59 -12.13 10.57
CA THR A 497 13.80 -10.88 9.86
C THR A 497 15.17 -10.89 9.22
N VAL A 498 15.36 -10.08 8.18
CA VAL A 498 16.71 -9.82 7.67
C VAL A 498 17.56 -9.22 8.80
N GLU A 499 18.82 -9.64 8.88
CA GLU A 499 19.72 -9.27 9.96
C GLU A 499 19.96 -7.75 9.98
N GLY A 500 19.69 -7.10 11.10
CA GLY A 500 19.84 -5.65 11.27
C GLY A 500 18.53 -4.87 11.11
N ASP A 501 17.49 -5.47 10.53
CA ASP A 501 16.17 -4.86 10.34
C ASP A 501 15.23 -5.07 11.52
N GLU A 502 15.68 -5.71 12.60
CA GLU A 502 14.79 -6.03 13.72
C GLU A 502 14.21 -4.75 14.35
N PRO A 503 12.88 -4.68 14.61
CA PRO A 503 12.23 -3.48 15.15
C PRO A 503 12.83 -3.04 16.50
N TRP A 504 13.29 -3.97 17.32
CA TRP A 504 13.88 -3.66 18.64
C TRP A 504 15.35 -3.20 18.58
N LYS A 505 15.96 -3.10 17.40
CA LYS A 505 17.35 -2.63 17.21
C LYS A 505 17.46 -1.20 16.68
N GLU A 506 16.36 -0.44 16.66
CA GLU A 506 16.33 0.96 16.19
C GLU A 506 17.41 1.84 16.86
N TRP A 507 17.57 1.74 18.18
CA TRP A 507 18.61 2.51 18.89
C TRP A 507 20.05 2.07 18.57
N GLU A 508 20.27 0.79 18.28
CA GLU A 508 21.57 0.30 17.81
C GLU A 508 21.91 0.84 16.42
N ARG A 509 20.90 0.95 15.54
CA ARG A 509 21.05 1.60 14.23
C ARG A 509 21.33 3.10 14.37
N ALA A 510 20.61 3.80 15.24
CA ALA A 510 20.86 5.21 15.55
C ALA A 510 22.30 5.43 16.06
N ALA A 511 22.79 4.56 16.95
CA ALA A 511 24.17 4.62 17.46
C ALA A 511 25.22 4.51 16.33
N ARG A 512 24.99 3.61 15.37
CA ARG A 512 25.90 3.41 14.24
C ARG A 512 25.92 4.58 13.27
N VAL A 513 24.75 5.18 13.00
CA VAL A 513 24.66 6.41 12.19
C VAL A 513 25.45 7.55 12.82
N LEU A 514 25.31 7.76 14.14
CA LEU A 514 26.07 8.78 14.85
C LEU A 514 27.57 8.51 14.87
N ALA A 515 27.99 7.24 14.84
CA ALA A 515 29.39 6.85 14.72
C ALA A 515 29.97 7.03 13.29
N GLY A 516 29.18 7.55 12.35
CA GLY A 516 29.62 7.87 10.98
C GLY A 516 29.31 6.78 9.94
N GLU A 517 28.60 5.70 10.31
CA GLU A 517 28.14 4.72 9.31
C GLU A 517 27.01 5.36 8.48
N ARG A 518 27.17 5.41 7.15
CA ARG A 518 26.12 5.94 6.26
C ARG A 518 24.84 5.15 6.45
N VAL A 519 23.70 5.85 6.49
CA VAL A 519 22.36 5.24 6.60
C VAL A 519 22.15 4.19 5.50
N GLU A 520 22.64 4.46 4.29
CA GLU A 520 22.63 3.53 3.15
C GLU A 520 23.36 2.22 3.44
N ASN A 521 24.50 2.25 4.13
CA ASN A 521 25.28 1.06 4.46
C ASN A 521 24.59 0.22 5.55
N ILE A 522 23.90 0.88 6.48
CA ILE A 522 23.09 0.23 7.52
C ILE A 522 21.86 -0.41 6.89
N LYS A 523 21.19 0.30 5.99
CA LYS A 523 20.00 -0.16 5.27
C LYS A 523 20.33 -1.23 4.21
N ALA A 524 21.48 -1.15 3.55
CA ALA A 524 21.98 -2.17 2.62
C ALA A 524 22.44 -3.46 3.32
N ARG A 525 23.02 -3.37 4.53
CA ARG A 525 23.32 -4.54 5.38
C ARG A 525 22.05 -5.12 6.03
N GLY A 526 21.08 -4.27 6.34
CA GLY A 526 19.77 -4.62 6.93
C GLY A 526 18.75 -5.19 5.94
N GLY A 527 18.88 -4.89 4.65
CA GLY A 527 17.87 -5.25 3.64
C GLY A 527 16.80 -4.18 3.40
N VAL A 528 16.87 -3.02 4.06
CA VAL A 528 16.01 -1.88 3.75
C VAL A 528 16.45 -1.26 2.43
N GLY A 529 15.55 -1.27 1.45
CA GLY A 529 15.71 -0.55 0.20
C GLY A 529 15.61 0.97 0.38
N SER A 530 16.70 1.60 0.80
CA SER A 530 16.95 3.02 0.51
C SER A 530 17.98 3.11 -0.61
N VAL A 531 17.50 3.22 -1.84
CA VAL A 531 18.24 4.00 -2.83
C VAL A 531 17.57 5.36 -2.80
N VAL A 532 18.28 6.38 -2.36
CA VAL A 532 17.99 7.75 -2.76
C VAL A 532 19.16 8.15 -3.65
N HIS A 533 18.80 8.92 -4.68
CA HIS A 533 19.65 9.41 -5.77
C HIS A 533 20.97 10.05 -5.32
#